data_AF-A0A1L5KG87-F1
#
_entry.id   AF-A0A1L5KG87-F1
#
_cell.length_a   1.000
_cell.length_b   1.000
_cell.length_c   1.000
_cell.angle_alpha   90.00
_cell.angle_beta   90.00
_cell.angle_gamma   90.00
#
_symmetry.space_group_name_H-M   'P 1'
#
loop_
_entity.id
_entity.type
_entity.pdbx_description
1 polymer ?
#
loop_
_entity_poly.entity_id
_entity_poly.type
_entity_poly.pdbx_seq_one_letter_code
_entity_poly.pdbx_strand_id
1 'polypeptide(L)' 'KIAEKRVFPAIDYNRSGTRKEELLTTQEELQKMWILRKIIHPMGEIDAMEFLINKLAMTKTNDDFFEMMKRS' A
#
# COMPACT_ATOMS: atom_id res chain seq x y z
N LYS A 1 15.61 0.59 -9.49
CA LYS A 1 15.04 1.95 -9.33
C LYS A 1 13.71 2.03 -10.09
N ILE A 2 12.58 2.20 -9.39
CA ILE A 2 11.23 2.20 -9.99
C ILE A 2 11.05 3.31 -11.05
N ALA A 3 11.67 4.47 -10.83
CA ALA A 3 11.63 5.60 -11.77
C ALA A 3 12.18 5.27 -13.17
N GLU A 4 13.19 4.39 -13.28
CA GLU A 4 13.77 3.99 -14.57
C GLU A 4 12.77 3.20 -15.44
N LYS A 5 11.79 2.56 -14.79
CA LYS A 5 10.72 1.81 -15.42
C LYS A 5 9.44 2.62 -15.65
N ARG A 6 9.48 3.94 -15.38
CA ARG A 6 8.36 4.88 -15.59
C ARG A 6 7.08 4.56 -14.80
N VAL A 7 7.19 3.84 -13.68
CA VAL A 7 6.07 3.63 -12.76
C VAL A 7 6.06 4.77 -11.74
N PHE A 8 4.93 5.46 -11.62
CA PHE A 8 4.75 6.59 -10.71
C PHE A 8 3.51 6.39 -9.83
N PRO A 9 3.57 6.75 -8.54
CA PRO A 9 4.69 7.38 -7.83
C PRO A 9 5.85 6.42 -7.56
N ALA A 10 7.10 6.88 -7.73
CA ALA A 10 8.30 6.05 -7.60
C ALA A 10 8.72 5.84 -6.13
N ILE A 11 7.81 5.28 -5.33
CA ILE A 11 7.98 5.06 -3.89
C ILE A 11 8.55 3.67 -3.64
N ASP A 12 9.56 3.60 -2.78
CA ASP A 12 10.06 2.34 -2.24
C ASP A 12 9.33 2.01 -0.94
N TYR A 13 8.37 1.09 -1.00
CA TYR A 13 7.54 0.74 0.16
C TYR A 13 8.30 -0.05 1.23
N ASN A 14 9.36 -0.79 0.88
CA ASN A 14 10.16 -1.54 1.85
C ASN A 14 10.97 -0.59 2.74
N ARG A 15 11.38 0.55 2.19
CA ARG A 15 12.14 1.59 2.91
C ARG A 15 11.25 2.71 3.47
N SER A 16 9.99 2.79 3.04
CA SER A 16 9.03 3.79 3.49
C SER A 16 8.31 3.34 4.76
N GLY A 17 8.53 4.05 5.86
CA GLY A 17 7.81 3.83 7.10
C GLY A 17 8.00 5.01 8.06
N THR A 18 7.00 5.22 8.91
CA THR A 18 7.04 6.27 9.94
C THR A 18 7.24 5.63 11.30
N ARG A 19 8.18 6.15 12.09
CA ARG A 19 8.38 5.70 13.48
C ARG A 19 7.16 6.08 14.32
N LYS A 20 6.74 5.17 15.20
CA LYS A 20 5.56 5.36 16.06
C LYS A 20 4.28 5.64 15.29
N GLU A 21 4.03 4.90 14.22
CA GLU A 21 2.82 5.05 13.40
C GLU A 21 1.52 4.84 14.20
N GLU A 22 1.57 4.09 15.31
CA GLU A 22 0.46 3.90 16.25
C GLU A 22 -0.04 5.19 16.92
N LEU A 23 0.75 6.28 16.90
CA LEU A 23 0.33 7.59 17.40
C LEU A 23 -0.32 8.46 16.34
N LEU A 24 -0.21 8.08 15.06
CA LEU A 24 -0.67 8.88 13.91
C LEU A 24 -1.95 8.32 13.30
N THR A 25 -2.19 7.02 13.46
CA THR A 25 -3.35 6.34 12.90
C THR A 25 -4.13 5.63 13.99
N THR A 26 -5.42 5.39 13.75
CA THR A 26 -6.21 4.55 14.65
C THR A 26 -5.69 3.11 14.64
N GLN A 27 -6.01 2.34 15.69
CA GLN A 27 -5.61 0.94 15.79
C GLN A 27 -6.14 0.09 14.62
N GLU A 28 -7.32 0.43 14.11
CA GLU A 28 -7.96 -0.27 12.99
C GLU A 28 -7.22 -0.01 11.67
N GLU A 29 -6.91 1.25 11.37
CA GLU A 29 -6.13 1.64 10.19
C GLU A 29 -4.73 1.03 10.23
N LEU A 30 -4.11 0.99 11.41
CA LEU A 30 -2.80 0.37 11.60
C LEU A 30 -2.80 -1.12 11.22
N GLN A 31 -3.82 -1.85 11.67
CA GLN A 31 -3.99 -3.26 11.30
C GLN A 31 -4.21 -3.44 9.80
N LYS A 32 -5.05 -2.59 9.19
CA LYS A 32 -5.29 -2.57 7.73
C LYS A 32 -3.99 -2.36 6.95
N MET A 33 -3.17 -1.38 7.34
CA MET A 33 -1.86 -1.12 6.74
C MET A 33 -0.88 -2.28 6.89
N TRP A 34 -0.87 -2.96 8.04
CA TRP A 34 -0.02 -4.13 8.26
C TRP A 34 -0.40 -5.31 7.37
N ILE A 35 -1.70 -5.57 7.20
CA ILE A 35 -2.19 -6.60 6.28
C ILE A 35 -1.78 -6.26 4.86
N LEU A 36 -1.96 -5.01 4.42
CA LEU A 36 -1.54 -4.57 3.10
C LEU A 36 -0.04 -4.79 2.88
N ARG A 37 0.80 -4.40 3.85
CA ARG A 37 2.26 -4.62 3.79
C ARG A 37 2.61 -6.10 3.66
N LYS A 38 1.93 -7.00 4.37
CA LYS A 38 2.15 -8.45 4.25
C LYS A 38 1.79 -8.99 2.87
N ILE A 39 0.73 -8.48 2.24
CA ILE A 39 0.30 -8.91 0.90
C ILE A 39 1.31 -8.51 -0.18
N ILE A 40 1.85 -7.29 -0.10
CA ILE A 40 2.77 -6.76 -1.13
C ILE A 40 4.24 -7.15 -0.89
N HIS A 41 4.60 -7.59 0.32
CA HIS A 41 5.97 -7.99 0.64
C HIS A 41 6.54 -9.13 -0.22
N PRO A 42 5.80 -10.21 -0.54
CA PRO A 42 6.30 -11.26 -1.43
C PRO A 42 6.32 -10.87 -2.92
N MET A 43 5.69 -9.75 -3.29
CA MET A 43 5.67 -9.26 -4.67
C MET A 43 6.99 -8.53 -5.00
N GLY A 44 7.39 -8.55 -6.27
CA GLY A 44 8.48 -7.69 -6.73
C GLY A 44 8.11 -6.22 -6.60
N GLU A 45 9.09 -5.33 -6.41
CA GLU A 45 8.84 -3.90 -6.16
C GLU A 45 7.92 -3.23 -7.19
N ILE A 46 8.04 -3.64 -8.45
CA ILE A 46 7.27 -3.10 -9.57
C ILE A 46 5.86 -3.65 -9.57
N ASP A 47 5.73 -4.98 -9.46
CA ASP A 47 4.45 -5.66 -9.45
C ASP A 47 3.59 -5.19 -8.27
N ALA A 48 4.21 -4.98 -7.10
CA ALA A 48 3.58 -4.40 -5.92
C ALA A 48 3.03 -2.99 -6.20
N MET A 49 3.82 -2.13 -6.85
CA MET A 49 3.40 -0.77 -7.17
C MET A 49 2.30 -0.74 -8.22
N GLU A 50 2.39 -1.54 -9.28
CA GLU A 50 1.35 -1.65 -10.29
C GLU A 50 0.06 -2.23 -9.69
N PHE A 51 0.16 -3.23 -8.83
CA PHE A 51 -0.97 -3.77 -8.08
C PHE A 51 -1.65 -2.69 -7.24
N LEU A 52 -0.87 -1.92 -6.46
CA LEU A 52 -1.40 -0.83 -5.63
C LEU A 52 -2.08 0.25 -6.47
N ILE A 53 -1.44 0.72 -7.55
CA ILE A 53 -1.98 1.75 -8.42
C ILE A 53 -3.31 1.29 -9.04
N ASN A 54 -3.37 0.07 -9.55
CA ASN A 54 -4.59 -0.48 -10.13
C ASN A 54 -5.74 -0.57 -9.11
N LYS A 55 -5.46 -1.03 -7.89
CA LYS A 55 -6.49 -1.15 -6.84
C LYS A 55 -6.93 0.21 -6.31
N LEU A 56 -6.01 1.15 -6.13
CA LEU A 56 -6.34 2.52 -5.71
C LEU A 56 -7.16 3.22 -6.79
N ALA A 57 -6.83 3.06 -8.08
CA ALA A 57 -7.59 3.64 -9.18
C ALA A 57 -9.05 3.15 -9.27
N MET A 58 -9.35 1.96 -8.74
CA MET A 58 -10.70 1.40 -8.68
C MET A 58 -11.57 1.97 -7.54
N THR A 59 -10.97 2.72 -6.61
CA THR A 59 -11.65 3.19 -5.39
C THR A 59 -11.56 4.70 -5.25
N LYS A 60 -12.61 5.30 -4.69
CA LYS A 60 -12.68 6.77 -4.55
C LYS A 60 -12.02 7.26 -3.26
N THR A 61 -12.06 6.43 -2.22
CA THR A 61 -11.54 6.76 -0.88
C THR A 61 -10.65 5.63 -0.37
N ASN A 62 -9.77 5.96 0.58
CA ASN A 62 -8.92 4.97 1.24
C ASN A 62 -9.75 3.94 2.03
N ASP A 63 -10.88 4.35 2.59
CA ASP A 63 -11.79 3.44 3.29
C ASP A 63 -12.37 2.40 2.34
N ASP A 64 -12.83 2.83 1.15
CA ASP A 64 -13.33 1.93 0.10
C ASP A 64 -12.25 0.95 -0.36
N PHE A 65 -11.00 1.42 -0.48
CA PHE A 65 -9.85 0.59 -0.80
C PHE A 65 -9.64 -0.53 0.22
N PHE A 66 -9.63 -0.19 1.51
CA PHE A 66 -9.43 -1.19 2.57
C PHE A 66 -10.62 -2.15 2.70
N GLU A 67 -11.84 -1.69 2.48
CA GLU A 67 -13.03 -2.56 2.43
C GLU A 67 -12.99 -3.52 1.24
N MET A 68 -12.54 -3.08 0.07
CA MET A 68 -12.34 -3.95 -1.09
C MET A 68 -11.30 -5.04 -0.81
N MET A 69 -10.18 -4.68 -0.17
CA MET A 69 -9.11 -5.62 0.19
C MET A 69 -9.54 -6.65 1.25
N LYS A 70 -10.50 -6.30 2.11
CA LYS A 70 -11.04 -7.22 3.14
C LYS A 70 -11.97 -8.29 2.58
N ARG A 71 -12.59 -8.03 1.42
CA ARG A 71 -13.54 -8.94 0.75
C ARG A 71 -12.87 -10.00 -0.14
N SER A 72 -11.55 -9.94 -0.28
CA SER A 72 -10.75 -10.81 -1.17
C SER A 72 -10.15 -12.00 -0.45
#